data_AF-A0A3B9GMC4-F1
#
_entry.id   AF-A0A3B9GMC4-F1
#
_cell.length_a   1.000
_cell.length_b   1.000
_cell.length_c   1.000
_cell.angle_alpha   90.00
_cell.angle_beta   90.00
_cell.angle_gamma   90.00
#
_symmetry.space_group_name_H-M   'P 1'
#
loop_
_entity.id
_entity.type
_entity.pdbx_description
1 polymer ?
#
loop_
_entity_poly.entity_id
_entity_poly.type
_entity_poly.pdbx_seq_one_letter_code
_entity_poly.pdbx_strand_id
1 'polypeptide(L)'
;MKQNTVFFPFAAAELARYYFLSQGIAALAGASLQVPELRLVLAPNLIVAAALFFLGLDARKYTAFRPLVLVARAISIFSILLGAPALLTKLSHMPSEGPGLAISFGGIALWDILSAAYLLFLYREPPVGDRVGALPDRGSVIEPVEER
;
A
#
# COMPACT_ATOMS: atom_id res chain seq x y z
N MET A 1 -0.10 6.78 23.29
CA MET A 1 -0.08 6.02 22.01
C MET A 1 1.32 6.20 21.41
N LYS A 2 2.07 5.13 21.12
CA LYS A 2 3.39 5.27 20.45
C LYS A 2 3.15 5.37 18.95
N GLN A 3 3.22 6.58 18.41
CA GLN A 3 3.24 6.80 16.97
C GLN A 3 4.53 6.20 16.40
N ASN A 4 4.40 5.49 15.28
CA ASN A 4 5.57 4.96 14.58
C ASN A 4 5.84 5.90 13.39
N THR A 5 6.58 6.97 13.68
CA THR A 5 6.79 8.11 12.78
C THR A 5 7.44 7.73 11.45
N VAL A 6 8.07 6.55 11.41
CA VAL A 6 8.72 5.98 10.23
C VAL A 6 7.75 5.80 9.05
N PHE A 7 6.46 5.55 9.27
CA PHE A 7 5.52 5.32 8.17
C PHE A 7 5.08 6.60 7.42
N PHE A 8 5.13 7.77 8.06
CA PHE A 8 4.75 9.04 7.42
C PHE A 8 5.62 9.43 6.22
N PRO A 9 6.97 9.37 6.28
CA PRO A 9 7.78 9.65 5.10
C PRO A 9 7.52 8.64 3.97
N PHE A 10 7.24 7.36 4.28
CA PHE A 10 6.84 6.39 3.26
C PHE A 10 5.48 6.71 2.65
N ALA A 11 4.49 7.12 3.46
CA ALA A 11 3.19 7.55 2.96
C ALA A 11 3.31 8.77 2.03
N ALA A 12 4.12 9.76 2.41
CA ALA A 12 4.40 10.93 1.59
C ALA A 12 5.12 10.56 0.28
N ALA A 13 6.09 9.64 0.34
CA ALA A 13 6.78 9.13 -0.85
C ALA A 13 5.81 8.43 -1.82
N GLU A 14 4.84 7.67 -1.31
CA GLU A 14 3.82 7.02 -2.15
C GLU A 14 2.83 8.01 -2.78
N LEU A 15 2.49 9.11 -2.08
CA LEU A 15 1.70 10.20 -2.66
C LEU A 15 2.48 10.92 -3.78
N ALA A 16 3.75 11.22 -3.55
CA ALA A 16 4.62 11.79 -4.59
C ALA A 16 4.72 10.84 -5.79
N ARG A 17 4.89 9.54 -5.55
CA ARG A 17 4.95 8.51 -6.60
C ARG A 17 3.65 8.46 -7.41
N TYR A 18 2.49 8.49 -6.75
CA TYR A 18 1.19 8.57 -7.43
C TYR A 18 1.14 9.79 -8.36
N TYR A 19 1.56 10.97 -7.88
CA TYR A 19 1.57 12.19 -8.68
C TYR A 19 2.47 12.04 -9.92
N PHE A 20 3.72 11.63 -9.74
CA PHE A 20 4.65 11.48 -10.87
C PHE A 20 4.24 10.40 -11.87
N LEU A 21 3.71 9.26 -11.39
CA LEU A 21 3.17 8.22 -12.28
C LEU A 21 1.96 8.73 -13.06
N SER A 22 1.07 9.48 -12.43
CA SER A 22 -0.10 10.04 -13.12
C SER A 22 0.30 10.95 -14.28
N GLN A 23 1.33 11.78 -14.07
CA GLN A 23 1.88 12.66 -15.11
C GLN A 23 2.60 11.86 -16.20
N GLY A 24 3.43 10.88 -15.83
CA GLY A 24 4.16 10.04 -16.79
C GLY A 24 3.25 9.19 -17.66
N ILE A 25 2.20 8.59 -17.08
CA ILE A 25 1.21 7.83 -17.85
C ILE A 25 0.41 8.78 -18.75
N ALA A 26 0.00 9.96 -18.26
CA ALA A 26 -0.69 10.94 -19.10
C ALA A 26 0.17 11.37 -20.31
N ALA A 27 1.47 11.59 -20.10
CA ALA A 27 2.41 11.92 -21.18
C ALA A 27 2.56 10.77 -22.20
N LEU A 28 2.65 9.52 -21.74
CA LEU A 28 2.75 8.33 -22.62
C LEU A 28 1.44 7.96 -23.33
N ALA A 29 0.32 8.31 -22.71
CA ALA A 29 -1.02 8.01 -23.20
C ALA A 29 -1.46 8.98 -24.30
N GLY A 30 -1.04 10.24 -24.23
CA GLY A 30 -1.68 11.30 -25.01
C GLY A 30 -3.20 11.28 -24.80
N ALA A 31 -3.97 11.38 -25.89
CA ALA A 31 -5.43 11.30 -25.85
C ALA A 31 -6.02 9.86 -25.80
N SER A 32 -5.18 8.82 -25.77
CA SER A 32 -5.61 7.44 -26.02
C SER A 32 -6.07 6.64 -24.78
N LEU A 33 -5.65 7.02 -23.57
CA LEU A 33 -6.19 6.41 -22.34
C LEU A 33 -7.34 7.25 -21.81
N GLN A 34 -8.45 6.57 -21.49
CA GLN A 34 -9.56 7.21 -20.81
C GLN A 34 -9.23 7.36 -19.32
N VAL A 35 -9.71 8.46 -18.71
CA VAL A 35 -9.56 8.77 -17.28
C VAL A 35 -9.85 7.59 -16.32
N PRO A 36 -10.83 6.71 -16.57
CA PRO A 36 -11.09 5.55 -15.71
C PRO A 36 -9.96 4.51 -15.69
N GLU A 37 -9.28 4.30 -16.83
CA GLU A 37 -8.21 3.31 -16.98
C GLU A 37 -6.96 3.75 -16.20
N LEU A 38 -6.64 5.05 -16.28
CA LEU A 38 -5.57 5.66 -15.49
C LEU A 38 -5.82 5.49 -13.98
N ARG A 39 -7.08 5.67 -13.55
CA ARG A 39 -7.45 5.51 -12.14
C ARG A 39 -7.27 4.08 -11.67
N LEU A 40 -7.59 3.08 -12.50
CA LEU A 40 -7.44 1.67 -12.13
C LEU A 40 -5.95 1.31 -11.91
N VAL A 41 -5.07 1.81 -12.77
CA VAL A 41 -3.62 1.56 -12.68
C VAL A 41 -2.99 2.28 -11.48
N LEU A 42 -3.51 3.46 -11.13
CA LEU A 42 -2.93 4.30 -10.07
C LEU A 42 -3.57 4.08 -8.69
N ALA A 43 -4.77 3.52 -8.61
CA ALA A 43 -5.50 3.26 -7.36
C ALA A 43 -4.70 2.47 -6.31
N PRO A 44 -3.91 1.43 -6.68
CA PRO A 44 -3.09 0.70 -5.71
C PRO A 44 -2.13 1.63 -4.95
N ASN A 45 -1.59 2.65 -5.60
CA ASN A 45 -0.61 3.55 -4.99
C ASN A 45 -1.24 4.43 -3.90
N LEU A 46 -2.48 4.89 -4.13
CA LEU A 46 -3.27 5.60 -3.12
C LEU A 46 -3.64 4.70 -1.94
N ILE A 47 -3.96 3.43 -2.21
CA ILE A 47 -4.24 2.44 -1.16
C ILE A 47 -3.01 2.22 -0.27
N VAL A 48 -1.82 2.09 -0.86
CA VAL A 48 -0.57 1.97 -0.10
C VAL A 48 -0.32 3.22 0.74
N ALA A 49 -0.44 4.41 0.15
CA ALA A 49 -0.25 5.68 0.88
C ALA A 49 -1.21 5.79 2.08
N ALA A 50 -2.49 5.49 1.89
CA ALA A 50 -3.49 5.51 2.93
C ALA A 50 -3.20 4.49 4.04
N ALA A 51 -2.87 3.25 3.66
CA ALA A 51 -2.54 2.20 4.62
C ALA A 51 -1.31 2.55 5.47
N LEU A 52 -0.25 3.10 4.85
CA LEU A 52 0.94 3.57 5.56
C LEU A 52 0.62 4.75 6.50
N PHE A 53 -0.23 5.68 6.06
CA PHE A 53 -0.67 6.79 6.90
C PHE A 53 -1.40 6.30 8.16
N PHE A 54 -2.36 5.37 8.02
CA PHE A 54 -3.05 4.79 9.18
C PHE A 54 -2.11 4.00 10.09
N LEU A 55 -1.17 3.22 9.51
CA LEU A 55 -0.14 2.53 10.30
C LEU A 55 0.80 3.49 11.04
N GLY A 56 1.06 4.69 10.50
CA GLY A 56 1.81 5.76 11.15
C GLY A 56 1.09 6.34 12.36
N LEU A 57 -0.22 6.51 12.27
CA LEU A 57 -1.06 7.02 13.38
C LEU A 57 -1.09 6.03 14.56
N ASP A 58 -1.43 4.78 14.30
CA ASP A 58 -1.44 3.72 15.32
C ASP A 58 -1.27 2.33 14.69
N ALA A 59 -0.04 1.84 14.65
CA ALA A 59 0.28 0.55 14.07
C ALA A 59 -0.41 -0.64 14.75
N ARG A 60 -0.86 -0.52 16.01
CA ARG A 60 -1.57 -1.60 16.72
C ARG A 60 -3.06 -1.61 16.39
N LYS A 61 -3.67 -0.43 16.31
CA LYS A 61 -5.08 -0.30 15.95
C LYS A 61 -5.35 -0.62 14.47
N TYR A 62 -4.38 -0.32 13.61
CA TYR A 62 -4.53 -0.40 12.16
C TYR A 62 -3.72 -1.55 11.52
N THR A 63 -3.40 -2.60 12.29
CA THR A 63 -2.69 -3.80 11.77
C THR A 63 -3.39 -4.44 10.57
N ALA A 64 -4.73 -4.40 10.53
CA ALA A 64 -5.56 -4.91 9.44
C ALA A 64 -5.28 -4.25 8.07
N PHE A 65 -4.64 -3.06 8.03
CA PHE A 65 -4.27 -2.40 6.79
C PHE A 65 -2.98 -2.95 6.15
N ARG A 66 -2.18 -3.76 6.86
CA ARG A 66 -0.96 -4.37 6.30
C ARG A 66 -1.21 -5.34 5.15
N PRO A 67 -2.14 -6.32 5.24
CA PRO A 67 -2.44 -7.18 4.09
C PRO A 67 -2.93 -6.37 2.89
N LEU A 68 -3.59 -5.23 3.13
CA LEU A 68 -3.98 -4.31 2.06
C LEU A 68 -2.78 -3.74 1.30
N VAL A 69 -1.69 -3.41 2.01
CA VAL A 69 -0.43 -2.97 1.38
C VAL A 69 0.15 -4.07 0.50
N LEU A 70 0.17 -5.32 1.00
CA LEU A 70 0.66 -6.47 0.23
C LEU A 70 -0.16 -6.71 -1.04
N VAL A 71 -1.49 -6.69 -0.92
CA VAL A 71 -2.39 -6.85 -2.07
C VAL A 71 -2.19 -5.72 -3.07
N ALA A 72 -2.08 -4.48 -2.61
CA ALA A 72 -1.84 -3.33 -3.48
C ALA A 72 -0.49 -3.46 -4.21
N ARG A 73 0.59 -3.90 -3.54
CA ARG A 73 1.88 -4.17 -4.19
C ARG A 73 1.82 -5.31 -5.20
N ALA A 74 1.10 -6.39 -4.89
CA ALA A 74 0.92 -7.49 -5.82
C ALA A 74 0.22 -7.02 -7.10
N ILE A 75 -0.84 -6.20 -6.96
CA ILE A 75 -1.54 -5.59 -8.10
C ILE A 75 -0.60 -4.67 -8.89
N SER A 76 0.19 -3.82 -8.21
CA SER A 76 1.16 -2.94 -8.89
C SER A 76 2.19 -3.74 -9.68
N ILE A 77 2.81 -4.78 -9.08
CA ILE A 77 3.79 -5.65 -9.75
C ILE A 77 3.15 -6.37 -10.94
N PHE A 78 1.96 -6.94 -10.75
CA PHE A 78 1.23 -7.61 -11.83
C PHE A 78 0.92 -6.65 -12.98
N SER A 79 0.49 -5.42 -12.68
CA SER A 79 0.22 -4.39 -13.67
C SER A 79 1.49 -3.98 -14.43
N ILE A 80 2.63 -3.87 -13.75
CA ILE A 80 3.93 -3.61 -14.38
C ILE A 80 4.31 -4.77 -15.30
N LEU A 81 4.17 -6.02 -14.87
CA LEU A 81 4.51 -7.18 -15.70
C LEU A 81 3.69 -7.25 -16.98
N LEU A 82 2.39 -6.96 -16.90
CA LEU A 82 1.52 -6.90 -18.07
C LEU A 82 1.80 -5.68 -18.96
N GLY A 83 2.08 -4.52 -18.37
CA GLY A 83 2.30 -3.26 -19.08
C GLY A 83 3.72 -3.10 -19.64
N ALA A 84 4.70 -3.81 -19.09
CA ALA A 84 6.12 -3.63 -19.40
C ALA A 84 6.45 -3.81 -20.90
N PRO A 85 5.97 -4.86 -21.61
CA PRO A 85 6.27 -5.03 -23.02
C PRO A 85 5.80 -3.83 -23.86
N ALA A 86 4.57 -3.36 -23.64
CA ALA A 86 4.01 -2.20 -24.32
C ALA A 86 4.79 -0.92 -24.01
N LEU A 87 5.18 -0.73 -22.74
CA LEU A 87 6.02 0.38 -22.29
C LEU A 87 7.39 0.38 -22.98
N LEU A 88 8.06 -0.77 -23.03
CA LEU A 88 9.35 -0.95 -23.70
C LEU A 88 9.27 -0.61 -25.19
N THR A 89 8.21 -1.06 -25.87
CA THR A 89 8.00 -0.70 -27.28
C THR A 89 7.75 0.78 -27.48
N LYS A 90 7.00 1.47 -26.60
CA LYS A 90 6.79 2.92 -26.72
C LYS A 90 8.07 3.71 -26.43
N LEU A 91 8.82 3.31 -25.40
CA LEU A 91 10.06 3.98 -25.00
C LEU A 91 11.13 3.92 -26.09
N SER A 92 11.22 2.83 -26.86
CA SER A 92 12.18 2.72 -27.97
C SER A 92 11.90 3.69 -29.11
N HIS A 93 10.69 4.22 -29.22
CA HIS A 93 10.30 5.23 -30.21
C HIS A 93 10.44 6.68 -29.70
N MET A 94 10.91 6.88 -28.46
CA MET A 94 11.09 8.20 -27.84
C MET A 94 12.59 8.46 -27.53
N PRO A 95 13.42 8.80 -28.52
CA PRO A 95 14.88 8.85 -28.36
C PRO A 95 15.38 9.95 -27.40
N SER A 96 14.62 11.05 -27.21
CA SER A 96 15.01 12.15 -26.32
C SER A 96 14.55 11.98 -24.87
N GLU A 97 13.38 11.35 -24.63
CA GLU A 97 12.77 11.23 -23.29
C GLU A 97 12.77 9.79 -22.75
N GLY A 98 12.96 8.80 -23.62
CA GLY A 98 12.93 7.37 -23.30
C GLY A 98 13.85 6.96 -22.15
N PRO A 99 15.13 7.39 -22.10
CA PRO A 99 16.03 7.02 -21.02
C PRO A 99 15.58 7.51 -19.63
N GLY A 100 15.09 8.76 -19.54
CA GLY A 100 14.62 9.33 -18.28
C GLY A 100 13.34 8.66 -17.76
N LEU A 101 12.44 8.32 -18.68
CA LEU A 101 11.22 7.56 -18.35
C LEU A 101 11.55 6.12 -17.96
N ALA A 102 12.47 5.45 -18.66
CA ALA A 102 12.90 4.09 -18.34
C ALA A 102 13.51 3.99 -16.93
N ILE A 103 14.37 4.95 -16.55
CA ILE A 103 14.93 5.04 -15.18
C ILE A 103 13.82 5.23 -14.16
N SER A 104 12.84 6.11 -14.45
CA SER A 104 11.73 6.39 -13.55
C SER A 104 10.83 5.16 -13.32
N PHE A 105 10.39 4.52 -14.40
CA PHE A 105 9.57 3.29 -14.30
C PHE A 105 10.36 2.12 -13.70
N GLY A 106 11.64 1.97 -14.04
CA GLY A 106 12.51 0.95 -13.47
C GLY A 106 12.72 1.13 -11.96
N GLY A 107 12.96 2.36 -11.51
CA GLY A 107 13.07 2.70 -10.10
C GLY A 107 11.80 2.40 -9.32
N ILE A 108 10.63 2.64 -9.92
CA ILE A 108 9.33 2.33 -9.33
C ILE A 108 9.12 0.82 -9.21
N ALA A 109 9.41 0.05 -10.26
CA ALA A 109 9.30 -1.40 -10.23
C ALA A 109 10.23 -2.01 -9.17
N LEU A 110 11.47 -1.51 -9.09
CA LEU A 110 12.43 -1.92 -8.07
C LEU A 110 11.92 -1.60 -6.66
N TRP A 111 11.36 -0.41 -6.46
CA TRP A 111 10.75 -0.01 -5.18
C TRP A 111 9.57 -0.90 -4.78
N ASP A 112 8.68 -1.23 -5.72
CA ASP A 112 7.54 -2.11 -5.46
C ASP A 112 8.00 -3.51 -5.05
N ILE A 113 9.03 -4.05 -5.70
CA ILE A 113 9.63 -5.34 -5.34
C ILE A 113 10.29 -5.28 -3.94
N LEU A 114 11.13 -4.27 -3.70
CA LEU A 114 11.85 -4.14 -2.43
C LEU A 114 10.90 -3.94 -1.25
N SER A 115 9.86 -3.12 -1.43
CA SER A 115 8.86 -2.88 -0.38
C SER A 115 7.97 -4.09 -0.13
N ALA A 116 7.59 -4.85 -1.17
CA ALA A 116 6.89 -6.12 -1.01
C ALA A 116 7.76 -7.15 -0.27
N ALA A 117 9.04 -7.28 -0.66
CA ALA A 117 9.99 -8.18 0.00
C ALA A 117 10.23 -7.79 1.46
N TYR A 118 10.34 -6.49 1.76
CA TYR A 118 10.47 -6.00 3.13
C TYR A 118 9.26 -6.41 3.99
N LEU A 119 8.04 -6.25 3.46
CA LEU A 119 6.81 -6.61 4.17
C LEU A 119 6.66 -8.13 4.34
N LEU A 120 7.08 -8.93 3.36
CA LEU A 120 6.98 -10.39 3.41
C LEU A 120 8.04 -11.04 4.32
N PHE A 121 9.27 -10.55 4.32
CA PHE A 121 10.41 -11.26 4.92
C PHE A 121 11.02 -10.58 6.14
N LEU A 122 10.99 -9.24 6.20
CA LEU A 122 11.72 -8.47 7.23
C LEU A 122 10.79 -7.92 8.31
N TYR A 123 9.51 -7.72 7.98
CA TYR A 123 8.55 -7.20 8.93
C TYR A 123 7.97 -8.32 9.81
N ARG A 124 8.58 -8.58 10.96
CA ARG A 124 8.01 -9.48 11.98
C ARG A 124 6.93 -8.75 12.79
N GLU A 125 5.77 -9.39 12.91
CA GLU A 125 4.70 -8.88 13.76
C GLU A 125 5.18 -8.80 15.22
N PRO A 126 4.87 -7.71 15.96
CA PRO A 126 4.92 -7.80 17.41
C PRO A 126 3.89 -8.86 17.84
N PRO A 127 4.26 -9.78 18.75
CA PRO A 127 3.37 -10.85 19.18
C PRO A 127 2.02 -10.25 19.61
N VAL A 128 0.94 -10.80 19.06
CA VAL A 128 -0.44 -10.52 19.47
C VAL A 128 -0.65 -11.22 20.82
N GLY A 129 0.01 -10.70 21.86
CA GLY A 129 -0.14 -11.13 23.24
C GLY A 129 -1.07 -10.20 24.00
N ASP A 130 -2.09 -10.81 24.63
CA ASP A 130 -2.81 -10.31 25.81
C ASP A 130 -3.85 -9.19 25.63
N ARG A 131 -4.74 -9.34 24.64
CA ARG A 131 -6.07 -8.69 24.72
C ARG A 131 -7.25 -9.63 24.42
N VAL A 132 -7.11 -10.91 24.77
CA VAL A 132 -8.28 -11.58 25.37
C VAL A 132 -8.30 -11.09 26.81
N GLY A 133 -8.73 -9.84 26.98
CA GLY A 133 -9.13 -9.36 28.28
C GLY A 133 -10.22 -10.30 28.76
N ALA A 134 -10.01 -10.85 29.95
CA ALA A 134 -11.05 -11.40 30.80
C ALA A 134 -12.37 -10.68 30.52
N LEU A 135 -13.30 -11.38 29.87
CA LEU A 135 -14.70 -11.09 30.10
C LEU A 135 -14.84 -11.18 31.62
N PRO A 136 -15.23 -10.10 32.33
CA PRO A 136 -15.67 -10.29 33.69
C PRO A 136 -16.83 -11.27 33.59
N ASP A 137 -16.67 -12.42 34.24
CA ASP A 137 -17.72 -13.41 34.45
C ASP A 137 -18.91 -12.69 35.10
N ARG A 138 -19.83 -12.24 34.26
CA ARG A 138 -21.05 -11.52 34.63
C ARG A 138 -22.21 -12.51 34.74
N GLY A 139 -21.94 -13.71 35.26
CA GLY A 139 -22.93 -14.77 35.36
C GLY A 139 -23.04 -15.50 36.70
N SER A 140 -22.14 -15.30 37.67
CA SER A 140 -22.14 -16.06 38.92
C SER A 140 -22.52 -15.24 40.16
N VAL A 141 -23.63 -14.51 40.15
CA VAL A 141 -24.31 -14.14 41.41
C VAL A 141 -25.82 -14.20 41.18
N ILE A 142 -26.37 -15.42 41.24
CA ILE A 142 -27.78 -15.57 41.61
C ILE A 142 -27.78 -15.43 43.13
N GLU A 143 -28.16 -14.25 43.64
CA GLU A 143 -28.48 -14.11 45.06
C GLU A 143 -29.64 -15.08 45.39
N PRO A 144 -29.54 -15.91 46.44
CA PRO A 144 -30.68 -16.64 46.93
C PRO A 144 -31.67 -15.62 47.52
N VAL A 145 -32.84 -15.50 46.88
CA VAL A 145 -33.98 -14.76 47.43
C VAL A 145 -34.43 -15.50 48.69
N GLU A 146 -34.14 -14.94 49.86
CA GLU A 146 -34.74 -15.38 51.12
C GLU A 146 -36.24 -15.13 51.10
N GLU A 147 -36.99 -16.17 51.47
CA GLU A 147 -38.44 -16.22 51.62
C GLU A 147 -38.96 -15.18 52.62
N ARG A 148 -40.08 -14.52 52.28
CA ARG A 148 -41.12 -14.08 53.23
C ARG A 148 -42.50 -14.17 52.61
#